data_AF-A0A845Q7X5-F1
#
_entry.id   AF-A0A845Q7X5-F1
#
_cell.length_a   1.000
_cell.length_b   1.000
_cell.length_c   1.000
_cell.angle_alpha   90.00
_cell.angle_beta   90.00
_cell.angle_gamma   90.00
#
_symmetry.space_group_name_H-M   'P 1'
#
loop_
_entity.id
_entity.type
_entity.pdbx_description
1 polymer ?
#
loop_
_entity_poly.entity_id
_entity_poly.type
_entity_poly.pdbx_seq_one_letter_code
_entity_poly.pdbx_strand_id
1 'polypeptide(L)'
;MTSDATGLRPTDNPAAGYVYLVKNPAWPGMVKVGSAADYEQRCRKYQTGDPYRAYEVIGALPFSDRLAAESAVLHELRDHHVSGEWFQVSEGRALHVLQTAPWEVLNELSTPPSD
;
A
#
# COMPACT_ATOMS: atom_id res chain seq x y z
N MET A 1 10.16 21.47 -28.60
CA MET A 1 9.80 20.05 -28.76
C MET A 1 9.82 19.41 -27.38
N THR A 2 8.61 19.22 -26.84
CA THR A 2 8.20 18.35 -25.71
C THR A 2 9.19 18.14 -24.56
N SER A 3 9.05 18.95 -23.51
CA SER A 3 9.41 18.55 -22.14
C SER A 3 8.16 17.99 -21.47
N ASP A 4 7.87 16.72 -21.74
CA ASP A 4 6.89 15.94 -20.98
C ASP A 4 7.67 15.16 -19.91
N ALA A 5 7.94 15.84 -18.79
CA ALA A 5 8.40 15.19 -17.57
C ALA A 5 7.23 15.29 -16.59
N THR A 6 6.46 14.20 -16.51
CA THR A 6 5.30 14.01 -15.65
C THR A 6 5.53 14.62 -14.26
N GLY A 7 4.88 15.75 -14.03
CA GLY A 7 4.97 16.49 -12.79
C GLY A 7 4.13 15.84 -11.70
N LEU A 8 4.79 15.34 -10.66
CA LEU A 8 4.20 15.28 -9.32
C LEU A 8 4.71 16.50 -8.57
N ARG A 9 3.85 17.50 -8.40
CA ARG A 9 4.09 18.58 -7.43
C ARG A 9 4.12 17.93 -6.04
N PRO A 10 5.00 18.37 -5.11
CA PRO A 10 4.87 18.00 -3.72
C PRO A 10 3.45 18.36 -3.29
N THR A 11 2.65 17.36 -2.93
CA THR A 11 1.37 17.62 -2.28
C THR A 11 1.68 18.31 -0.96
N ASP A 12 1.00 19.41 -0.67
CA ASP A 12 1.18 20.17 0.58
C ASP A 12 0.95 19.32 1.85
N ASN A 13 0.40 18.12 1.67
CA ASN A 13 0.27 17.08 2.69
C ASN A 13 1.30 15.94 2.46
N PRO A 14 2.33 15.80 3.33
CA PRO A 14 3.30 14.71 3.25
C PRO A 14 2.73 13.34 3.67
N ALA A 15 1.53 13.28 4.26
CA ALA A 15 0.83 12.04 4.60
C ALA A 15 0.01 11.48 3.43
N ALA A 16 -0.34 12.29 2.43
CA ALA A 16 -1.09 11.85 1.27
C ALA A 16 -0.28 10.89 0.40
N GLY A 17 -0.95 9.91 -0.21
CA GLY A 17 -0.32 8.96 -1.13
C GLY A 17 -1.19 7.75 -1.37
N TYR A 18 -0.56 6.61 -1.66
CA TYR A 18 -1.24 5.38 -2.03
C TYR A 18 -0.88 4.26 -1.06
N VAL A 19 -1.86 3.40 -0.78
CA VAL A 19 -1.63 2.05 -0.26
C VAL A 19 -1.87 1.09 -1.42
N TYR A 20 -0.95 0.14 -1.61
CA TYR A 20 -0.95 -0.78 -2.73
C TYR A 20 -0.66 -2.20 -2.29
N LEU A 21 -1.08 -3.13 -3.14
CA LEU A 21 -0.93 -4.57 -2.96
C LEU A 21 -0.10 -5.13 -4.11
N VAL A 22 0.92 -5.91 -3.76
CA VAL A 22 1.80 -6.56 -4.74
C VAL A 22 1.82 -8.06 -4.50
N LYS A 23 1.84 -8.85 -5.58
CA LYS A 23 2.08 -10.29 -5.55
C LYS A 23 3.29 -10.66 -6.42
N ASN A 24 3.78 -11.89 -6.26
CA ASN A 24 4.76 -12.49 -7.16
C ASN A 24 4.32 -13.94 -7.45
N PRO A 25 4.22 -14.38 -8.71
CA PRO A 25 3.88 -15.76 -9.07
C PRO A 25 4.79 -16.82 -8.43
N ALA A 26 6.03 -16.47 -8.07
CA ALA A 26 6.94 -17.36 -7.33
C ALA A 26 6.46 -17.69 -5.90
N TRP A 27 5.55 -16.88 -5.35
CA TRP A 27 4.95 -17.06 -4.02
C TRP A 27 3.42 -17.04 -4.11
N PRO A 28 2.81 -18.12 -4.62
CA PRO A 28 1.36 -18.19 -4.79
C PRO A 28 0.63 -18.04 -3.45
N GLY A 29 -0.43 -17.23 -3.44
CA GLY A 29 -1.22 -16.94 -2.23
C GLY A 29 -0.57 -15.97 -1.25
N MET A 30 0.55 -15.33 -1.63
CA MET A 30 1.19 -14.28 -0.85
C MET A 30 0.89 -12.91 -1.44
N VAL A 31 0.47 -11.99 -0.58
CA VAL A 31 0.28 -10.58 -0.91
C VAL A 31 1.14 -9.73 0.02
N LYS A 32 1.85 -8.77 -0.57
CA LYS A 32 2.55 -7.70 0.14
C LYS A 32 1.69 -6.45 0.17
N VAL A 33 1.55 -5.85 1.34
CA VAL A 33 1.00 -4.49 1.52
C VAL A 33 2.16 -3.50 1.53
N GLY A 34 1.97 -2.32 0.95
CA GLY A 34 2.91 -1.21 1.13
C GLY A 34 2.29 0.14 0.81
N SER A 35 2.96 1.21 1.23
CA SER A 35 2.55 2.59 0.94
C SER A 35 3.64 3.43 0.26
N ALA A 36 3.22 4.41 -0.55
CA ALA A 36 4.12 5.36 -1.21
C ALA A 36 3.38 6.63 -1.68
N ALA A 37 4.07 7.77 -1.73
CA ALA A 37 3.56 8.96 -2.40
C ALA A 37 3.41 8.74 -3.92
N ASP A 38 4.36 8.01 -4.51
CA ASP A 38 4.35 7.54 -5.91
C ASP A 38 4.59 6.02 -5.91
N TYR A 39 3.50 5.25 -6.02
CA TYR A 39 3.57 3.79 -5.98
C TYR A 39 4.18 3.20 -7.25
N GLU A 40 4.04 3.85 -8.41
CA GLU A 40 4.60 3.36 -9.67
C GLU A 40 6.13 3.37 -9.63
N GLN A 41 6.72 4.48 -9.15
CA GLN A 41 8.16 4.59 -8.97
C GLN A 41 8.67 3.58 -7.92
N ARG A 42 7.89 3.35 -6.85
CA ARG A 42 8.22 2.33 -5.84
C ARG A 42 8.17 0.92 -6.43
N CYS A 43 7.17 0.61 -7.26
CA CYS A 43 7.02 -0.70 -7.91
C CYS A 43 8.16 -0.99 -8.88
N ARG A 44 8.64 0.01 -9.63
CA ARG A 44 9.83 -0.13 -10.48
C ARG A 44 11.06 -0.62 -9.73
N LYS A 45 11.22 -0.24 -8.45
CA LYS A 45 12.33 -0.72 -7.60
C LYS A 45 12.19 -2.21 -7.26
N TYR A 46 10.98 -2.72 -7.02
CA TYR A 46 10.77 -4.16 -6.82
C TYR A 46 11.20 -4.95 -8.07
N GLN A 47 10.88 -4.44 -9.26
CA GLN A 47 11.29 -5.08 -10.51
C GLN A 47 12.80 -5.12 -10.72
N THR A 48 13.57 -4.20 -10.14
CA THR A 48 15.04 -4.26 -10.26
C THR A 48 15.67 -5.33 -9.39
N GLY A 49 14.98 -5.78 -8.33
CA GLY A 49 15.45 -6.83 -7.43
C GLY A 49 15.03 -8.25 -7.84
N ASP A 50 14.08 -8.38 -8.77
CA ASP A 50 13.63 -9.66 -9.31
C ASP A 50 14.16 -9.84 -10.76
N PRO A 51 15.01 -10.84 -11.04
CA PRO A 51 15.52 -11.09 -12.39
C PRO A 51 14.39 -11.34 -13.41
N TYR A 52 13.25 -11.84 -12.96
CA TYR A 52 12.08 -12.10 -13.82
C TYR A 52 11.10 -10.94 -13.89
N ARG A 53 11.30 -9.90 -13.06
CA ARG A 53 10.42 -8.73 -12.99
C ARG A 53 8.94 -9.13 -12.85
N ALA A 54 8.67 -10.13 -12.01
CA ALA A 54 7.38 -10.80 -11.94
C ALA A 54 6.48 -10.23 -10.83
N TYR A 55 6.86 -9.11 -10.21
CA TYR A 55 5.97 -8.44 -9.27
C TYR A 55 4.79 -7.82 -9.99
N GLU A 56 3.58 -8.05 -9.49
CA GLU A 56 2.34 -7.51 -10.06
C GLU A 56 1.62 -6.67 -9.01
N VAL A 57 1.23 -5.45 -9.37
CA VAL A 57 0.33 -4.64 -8.54
C VAL A 57 -1.09 -5.10 -8.82
N ILE A 58 -1.75 -5.63 -7.80
CA ILE A 58 -3.14 -6.12 -7.93
C ILE A 58 -4.16 -5.07 -7.51
N GLY A 59 -3.76 -4.09 -6.70
CA GLY A 59 -4.61 -2.97 -6.28
C GLY A 59 -3.79 -1.81 -5.72
N ALA A 60 -4.26 -0.60 -5.93
CA ALA A 60 -3.70 0.62 -5.35
C ALA A 60 -4.82 1.65 -5.18
N LEU A 61 -4.94 2.22 -3.98
CA LEU A 61 -5.94 3.26 -3.69
C LEU A 61 -5.26 4.50 -3.09
N PRO A 62 -5.70 5.71 -3.46
CA PRO A 62 -5.22 6.96 -2.89
C PRO A 62 -5.86 7.21 -1.51
N PHE A 63 -5.08 7.77 -0.59
CA PHE A 63 -5.50 8.16 0.75
C PHE A 63 -4.88 9.52 1.11
N SER A 64 -5.62 10.32 1.89
CA SER A 64 -5.12 11.59 2.45
C SER A 64 -4.10 11.35 3.57
N ASP A 65 -4.22 10.23 4.28
CA ASP A 65 -3.20 9.70 5.18
C ASP A 65 -2.93 8.23 4.84
N ARG A 66 -1.87 8.01 4.05
CA ARG A 66 -1.48 6.66 3.63
C ARG A 66 -0.94 5.81 4.78
N LEU A 67 -0.41 6.42 5.84
CA LEU A 67 0.21 5.69 6.96
C LEU A 67 -0.89 5.12 7.85
N ALA A 68 -1.92 5.91 8.14
CA ALA A 68 -3.12 5.44 8.83
C ALA A 68 -3.83 4.34 8.02
N ALA A 69 -3.99 4.55 6.70
CA ALA A 69 -4.60 3.55 5.83
C ALA A 69 -3.80 2.25 5.74
N GLU A 70 -2.47 2.34 5.61
CA GLU A 70 -1.59 1.17 5.62
C GLU A 70 -1.71 0.41 6.95
N SER A 71 -1.67 1.12 8.08
CA SER A 71 -1.85 0.51 9.40
C SER A 71 -3.19 -0.23 9.51
N ALA A 72 -4.28 0.34 8.99
CA ALA A 72 -5.60 -0.29 8.99
C ALA A 72 -5.62 -1.57 8.16
N VAL A 73 -5.05 -1.55 6.95
CA VAL A 73 -4.97 -2.74 6.09
C VAL A 73 -4.11 -3.82 6.72
N LEU A 74 -2.94 -3.46 7.28
CA LEU A 74 -2.07 -4.40 7.99
C LEU A 74 -2.77 -5.02 9.21
N HIS A 75 -3.52 -4.21 9.96
CA HIS A 75 -4.28 -4.65 11.12
C HIS A 75 -5.37 -5.65 10.72
N GLU A 76 -6.17 -5.35 9.70
CA GLU A 76 -7.24 -6.23 9.20
C GLU A 76 -6.72 -7.56 8.62
N LEU A 77 -5.46 -7.60 8.17
CA LEU A 77 -4.81 -8.80 7.64
C LEU A 77 -3.92 -9.53 8.66
N ARG A 78 -3.84 -9.05 9.91
CA ARG A 78 -2.87 -9.55 10.92
C ARG A 78 -2.89 -11.07 11.13
N ASP A 79 -4.06 -11.70 11.04
CA ASP A 79 -4.22 -13.15 11.24
C ASP A 79 -3.61 -13.97 10.08
N HIS A 80 -3.29 -13.32 8.98
CA HIS A 80 -2.62 -13.89 7.80
C HIS A 80 -1.14 -13.50 7.72
N HIS A 81 -0.60 -12.81 8.72
CA HIS A 81 0.77 -12.32 8.70
C HIS A 81 1.80 -13.44 8.63
N VAL A 82 2.80 -13.28 7.76
CA VAL A 82 3.89 -14.25 7.59
C VAL A 82 5.21 -13.64 8.07
N SER A 83 5.62 -12.51 7.47
CA SER A 83 6.86 -11.82 7.82
C SER A 83 6.87 -10.42 7.23
N GLY A 84 7.31 -9.42 8.00
CA GLY A 84 7.35 -8.03 7.56
C GLY A 84 5.96 -7.56 7.11
N GLU A 85 5.82 -7.20 5.83
CA GLU A 85 4.56 -6.75 5.23
C GLU A 85 3.94 -7.81 4.31
N TRP A 86 4.31 -9.09 4.46
CA TRP A 86 3.80 -10.20 3.67
C TRP A 86 2.72 -10.99 4.41
N PHE A 87 1.65 -11.33 3.68
CA PHE A 87 0.47 -11.99 4.18
C PHE A 87 0.08 -13.18 3.30
N GLN A 88 -0.28 -14.30 3.92
CA GLN A 88 -0.84 -15.46 3.23
C GLN A 88 -2.35 -15.32 3.11
N VAL A 89 -2.79 -14.64 2.05
CA VAL A 89 -4.19 -14.24 1.83
C VAL A 89 -4.53 -14.25 0.34
N SER A 90 -5.79 -14.52 -0.01
CA SER A 90 -6.23 -14.46 -1.41
C SER A 90 -6.26 -13.02 -1.93
N GLU A 91 -6.03 -12.85 -3.23
CA GLU A 91 -6.09 -11.55 -3.90
C GLU A 91 -7.44 -10.85 -3.66
N GLY A 92 -8.54 -11.58 -3.78
CA GLY A 92 -9.88 -11.05 -3.56
C GLY A 92 -10.10 -10.55 -2.13
N ARG A 93 -9.58 -11.27 -1.12
CA ARG A 93 -9.70 -10.81 0.28
C ARG A 93 -8.81 -9.60 0.54
N ALA A 94 -7.58 -9.59 0.03
CA ALA A 94 -6.68 -8.45 0.18
C ALA A 94 -7.26 -7.18 -0.48
N LEU A 95 -7.82 -7.30 -1.69
CA LEU A 95 -8.49 -6.22 -2.39
C LEU A 95 -9.72 -5.69 -1.63
N HIS A 96 -10.54 -6.61 -1.10
CA HIS A 96 -11.68 -6.22 -0.28
C HIS A 96 -11.23 -5.44 0.96
N VAL A 97 -10.21 -5.91 1.69
CA VAL A 97 -9.68 -5.19 2.85
C VAL A 97 -9.12 -3.83 2.47
N LEU A 98 -8.36 -3.72 1.37
CA LEU A 98 -7.86 -2.43 0.88
C LEU A 98 -9.00 -1.42 0.63
N GLN A 99 -10.16 -1.90 0.17
CA GLN A 99 -11.33 -1.07 -0.12
C GLN A 99 -12.15 -0.71 1.14
N THR A 100 -12.16 -1.56 2.17
CA THR A 100 -13.09 -1.45 3.30
C THR A 100 -12.42 -1.16 4.65
N ALA A 101 -11.08 -1.18 4.73
CA ALA A 101 -10.38 -0.97 5.99
C ALA A 101 -10.70 0.42 6.59
N PRO A 102 -11.05 0.49 7.88
CA PRO A 102 -11.43 1.74 8.54
C PRO A 102 -10.18 2.56 8.87
N TRP A 103 -9.68 3.34 7.90
CA TRP A 103 -8.44 4.11 8.04
C TRP A 103 -8.61 5.38 8.90
N GLU A 104 -9.81 5.96 8.98
CA GLU A 104 -10.08 7.13 9.82
C GLU A 104 -10.16 6.76 11.32
N VAL A 105 -10.66 5.57 11.64
CA VAL A 105 -10.90 5.12 13.03
C VAL A 105 -9.59 4.90 13.79
N LEU A 106 -8.51 4.49 13.12
CA LEU A 106 -7.21 4.34 13.77
C LEU A 106 -6.58 5.68 14.17
N ASN A 107 -6.99 6.78 13.53
CA ASN A 107 -6.48 8.12 13.85
C ASN A 107 -7.18 8.72 15.08
N GLU A 108 -8.47 8.42 15.28
CA GLU A 108 -9.22 8.90 16.45
C GLU A 108 -8.72 8.27 17.76
N LEU A 109 -8.23 7.02 17.73
CA LEU A 109 -7.65 6.36 18.91
C LEU A 109 -6.22 6.81 19.26
N SER A 110 -5.59 7.64 18.42
CA SER A 110 -4.26 8.22 18.66
C SER A 110 -4.29 9.71 19.03
N THR A 111 -5.46 10.34 19.05
CA THR A 111 -5.58 11.73 19.50
C THR A 111 -5.75 11.73 21.03
N PRO A 112 -4.84 12.32 21.83
CA PRO A 112 -5.12 12.48 23.26
C PRO A 112 -6.38 13.33 23.41
N PRO A 113 -7.25 13.04 24.40
CA PRO A 113 -8.43 13.85 24.62
C PRO A 113 -7.98 15.32 24.76
N SER A 114 -8.55 16.18 23.92
CA SER A 114 -8.40 17.62 24.10
C SER A 114 -9.11 17.97 25.40
N ASP A 115 -8.33 18.39 26.40
CA ASP A 115 -8.83 19.00 27.64
C ASP A 115 -9.43 20.39 27.35
#